data_AF-A0A4W5JS71-F1
#
_entry.id   AF-A0A4W5JS71-F1
#
_cell.length_a   1.000
_cell.length_b   1.000
_cell.length_c   1.000
_cell.angle_alpha   90.00
_cell.angle_beta   90.00
_cell.angle_gamma   90.00
#
_symmetry.space_group_name_H-M   'P 1'
#
loop_
_entity.id
_entity.type
_entity.pdbx_description
1 polymer ?
#
loop_
_entity_poly.entity_id
_entity_poly.type
_entity_poly.pdbx_seq_one_letter_code
_entity_poly.pdbx_strand_id
1 'polypeptide(L)'
;MQQCTEMAGMNPMEKKLAEYKCDTNEAISLKLVRFADDLEDESTTFHPEYSHQLYGDDEVAFGYKGLQIQLYYSAGNLSTLFKVKYSARVTEKFDCVEPDDVEGKIREIIPAGFSCNTDDFTSLLEKETNFKPFGTLLHTYHVHNVEEGEDFTYQIHKADVSCPGFREYHKRLQTFLMWFIETASFIDVDDDRWDFFLIFEKYNKDGETLFATVGYMTVYNYYVYPDKTRPRVSQMLILPPFQGEGHGAQLLEAVHMFYCNLHKVQDITAEDPSENYVKLRDYVLVKLCQTLPSFSTDKLPLGFSDDMATEAREKFKINKKHARRVYEILRLRVTDMSDETKARDYRLEVKKRLFAPTKKNQREMTKMMKCLRPEELASHISQMDTALQQEELEKSYQELLAEYRRVIERLAQA
;
A
#
# COMPACT_ATOMS: atom_id res chain seq x y z
N MET A 1 -12.97 19.86 -19.81
CA MET A 1 -14.06 20.88 -19.91
C MET A 1 -14.08 21.83 -18.71
N GLN A 2 -13.68 21.38 -17.51
CA GLN A 2 -13.66 22.18 -16.28
C GLN A 2 -12.60 23.31 -16.28
N GLN A 3 -11.36 23.03 -16.74
CA GLN A 3 -10.29 24.03 -16.92
C GLN A 3 -10.64 25.18 -17.88
N CYS A 4 -11.46 24.94 -18.92
CA CYS A 4 -11.84 25.99 -19.87
C CYS A 4 -12.81 27.02 -19.27
N THR A 5 -13.57 26.63 -18.25
CA THR A 5 -14.58 27.48 -17.60
C THR A 5 -13.99 28.42 -16.54
N GLU A 6 -12.90 28.05 -15.88
CA GLU A 6 -12.23 28.89 -14.86
C GLU A 6 -11.44 30.06 -15.47
N MET A 7 -10.96 29.91 -16.71
CA MET A 7 -10.18 30.94 -17.40
C MET A 7 -11.00 32.14 -17.91
N ALA A 8 -12.33 32.15 -17.78
CA ALA A 8 -13.16 33.21 -18.33
C ALA A 8 -13.12 34.55 -17.54
N GLY A 9 -12.73 34.51 -16.26
CA GLY A 9 -12.72 35.68 -15.36
C GLY A 9 -11.34 36.24 -14.98
N MET A 10 -10.26 35.58 -15.37
CA MET A 10 -8.89 35.94 -14.96
C MET A 10 -8.32 37.11 -15.77
N ASN A 11 -7.55 37.97 -15.11
CA ASN A 11 -6.84 39.06 -15.81
C ASN A 11 -5.71 38.48 -16.71
N PRO A 12 -5.19 39.24 -17.70
CA PRO A 12 -4.19 38.72 -18.64
C PRO A 12 -2.87 38.23 -18.01
N MET A 13 -2.52 38.73 -16.82
CA MET A 13 -1.32 38.34 -16.08
C MET A 13 -1.54 37.01 -15.35
N GLU A 14 -2.70 36.84 -14.72
CA GLU A 14 -3.11 35.58 -14.10
C GLU A 14 -3.19 34.43 -15.11
N LYS A 15 -3.70 34.70 -16.32
CA LYS A 15 -3.71 33.69 -17.41
C LYS A 15 -2.30 33.27 -17.83
N LYS A 16 -1.37 34.22 -17.91
CA LYS A 16 0.03 33.93 -18.23
C LYS A 16 0.71 33.11 -17.14
N LEU A 17 0.46 33.44 -15.87
CA LEU A 17 1.06 32.74 -14.72
C LEU A 17 0.44 31.35 -14.49
N ALA A 18 -0.81 31.13 -14.89
CA ALA A 18 -1.46 29.83 -14.82
C ALA A 18 -0.73 28.78 -15.69
N GLU A 19 -0.18 29.15 -16.83
CA GLU A 19 0.61 28.26 -17.70
C GLU A 19 1.93 27.78 -17.08
N TYR A 20 2.35 28.39 -15.96
CA TYR A 20 3.56 28.02 -15.22
C TYR A 20 3.25 27.22 -13.94
N LYS A 21 2.00 26.82 -13.74
CA LYS A 21 1.61 25.85 -12.70
C LYS A 21 1.52 24.48 -13.34
N CYS A 22 2.28 23.53 -12.82
CA CYS A 22 2.28 22.14 -13.27
C CYS A 22 1.80 21.24 -12.14
N ASP A 23 0.87 20.33 -12.44
CA ASP A 23 0.51 19.22 -11.56
C ASP A 23 1.73 18.30 -11.41
N THR A 24 2.19 18.06 -10.18
CA THR A 24 3.39 17.27 -9.93
C THR A 24 3.17 15.77 -10.05
N ASN A 25 1.95 15.27 -9.89
CA ASN A 25 1.64 13.86 -10.15
C ASN A 25 1.75 13.57 -11.65
N GLU A 26 1.34 14.50 -12.52
CA GLU A 26 1.53 14.35 -13.98
C GLU A 26 2.97 14.64 -14.42
N ALA A 27 3.63 15.64 -13.82
CA ALA A 27 4.98 16.05 -14.22
C ALA A 27 6.07 15.03 -13.84
N ILE A 28 5.89 14.28 -12.75
CA ILE A 28 6.85 13.25 -12.33
C ILE A 28 6.64 11.98 -13.15
N SER A 29 7.66 11.58 -13.91
CA SER A 29 7.67 10.36 -14.72
C SER A 29 8.57 9.30 -14.06
N LEU A 30 7.99 8.17 -13.67
CA LEU A 30 8.68 7.02 -13.10
C LEU A 30 8.82 5.91 -14.15
N LYS A 31 9.97 5.23 -14.18
CA LYS A 31 10.21 4.05 -15.04
C LYS A 31 11.05 2.99 -14.31
N LEU A 32 10.80 1.72 -14.62
CA LEU A 32 11.65 0.59 -14.28
C LEU A 32 12.29 0.04 -15.56
N VAL A 33 13.57 0.31 -15.75
CA VAL A 33 14.29 0.10 -17.02
C VAL A 33 15.03 -1.23 -16.98
N ARG A 34 14.65 -2.18 -17.84
CA ARG A 34 15.32 -3.47 -18.07
C ARG A 34 16.26 -3.37 -19.27
N PHE A 35 15.78 -2.74 -20.34
CA PHE A 35 16.46 -2.58 -21.62
C PHE A 35 16.64 -1.09 -21.95
N ALA A 36 17.64 -0.77 -22.77
CA ALA A 36 17.88 0.62 -23.16
C ALA A 36 16.67 1.22 -23.90
N ASP A 37 15.94 0.40 -24.64
CA ASP A 37 14.74 0.81 -25.38
C ASP A 37 13.62 1.30 -24.45
N ASP A 38 13.54 0.81 -23.20
CA ASP A 38 12.53 1.24 -22.23
C ASP A 38 12.69 2.73 -21.83
N LEU A 39 13.86 3.35 -22.08
CA LEU A 39 14.10 4.76 -21.82
C LEU A 39 13.23 5.67 -22.69
N GLU A 40 12.97 5.25 -23.93
CA GLU A 40 12.20 6.01 -24.92
C GLU A 40 10.76 5.46 -25.09
N ASP A 41 10.47 4.27 -24.55
CA ASP A 41 9.12 3.69 -24.57
C ASP A 41 8.22 4.30 -23.50
N GLU A 42 7.41 5.29 -23.88
CA GLU A 42 6.46 5.95 -22.97
C GLU A 42 5.39 5.02 -22.37
N SER A 43 5.14 3.83 -22.94
CA SER A 43 4.17 2.88 -22.37
C SER A 43 4.60 2.30 -21.02
N THR A 44 5.90 2.33 -20.72
CA THR A 44 6.47 1.90 -19.44
C THR A 44 6.48 2.98 -18.38
N THR A 45 6.07 4.22 -18.72
CA THR A 45 5.99 5.34 -17.78
C THR A 45 4.79 5.17 -16.86
N PHE A 46 5.02 5.37 -15.56
CA PHE A 46 3.96 5.50 -14.56
C PHE A 46 4.20 6.72 -13.69
N HIS A 47 3.16 7.12 -12.95
CA HIS A 47 3.10 8.39 -12.24
C HIS A 47 2.82 8.17 -10.74
N PRO A 48 3.25 9.10 -9.86
CA PRO A 48 2.84 9.10 -8.46
C PRO A 48 1.32 9.17 -8.29
N GLU A 49 0.80 8.54 -7.23
CA GLU A 49 -0.56 8.81 -6.73
C GLU A 49 -0.56 10.03 -5.79
N TYR A 50 0.57 10.28 -5.13
CA TYR A 50 0.75 11.35 -4.16
C TYR A 50 2.05 12.08 -4.40
N SER A 51 2.04 13.39 -4.28
CA SER A 51 3.23 14.25 -4.22
C SER A 51 3.10 15.37 -3.18
N HIS A 52 1.99 15.42 -2.44
CA HIS A 52 1.69 16.47 -1.47
C HIS A 52 2.72 16.62 -0.35
N GLN A 53 3.38 15.53 0.07
CA GLN A 53 4.44 15.61 1.07
C GLN A 53 5.64 16.45 0.61
N LEU A 54 5.86 16.57 -0.71
CA LEU A 54 6.95 17.39 -1.28
C LEU A 54 6.44 18.72 -1.81
N TYR A 55 5.28 18.74 -2.47
CA TYR A 55 4.79 19.90 -3.22
C TYR A 55 3.54 20.56 -2.60
N GLY A 56 3.18 20.18 -1.37
CA GLY A 56 2.04 20.73 -0.64
C GLY A 56 0.71 20.15 -1.08
N ASP A 57 -0.36 20.46 -0.34
CA ASP A 57 -1.69 19.86 -0.51
C ASP A 57 -2.29 20.02 -1.92
N ASP A 58 -1.89 21.06 -2.65
CA ASP A 58 -2.34 21.32 -4.02
C ASP A 58 -1.59 20.48 -5.08
N GLU A 59 -0.48 19.82 -4.71
CA GLU A 59 0.34 18.98 -5.61
C GLU A 59 0.75 19.70 -6.89
N VAL A 60 1.21 20.96 -6.74
CA VAL A 60 1.57 21.84 -7.84
C VAL A 60 2.98 22.41 -7.65
N ALA A 61 3.76 22.40 -8.74
CA ALA A 61 5.00 23.15 -8.86
C ALA A 61 4.78 24.41 -9.71
N PHE A 62 5.22 25.55 -9.18
CA PHE A 62 5.14 26.84 -9.86
C PHE A 62 6.46 27.25 -10.53
N GLY A 63 6.33 27.93 -11.66
CA GLY A 63 7.41 28.64 -12.33
C GLY A 63 7.96 27.93 -13.56
N TYR A 64 7.33 26.84 -14.01
CA TYR A 64 7.77 26.01 -15.12
C TYR A 64 6.64 25.74 -16.10
N LYS A 65 6.93 25.79 -17.41
CA LYS A 65 5.98 25.39 -18.45
C LYS A 65 6.42 24.08 -19.07
N GLY A 66 5.51 23.10 -19.15
CA GLY A 66 5.82 21.76 -19.66
C GLY A 66 6.90 21.08 -18.82
N LEU A 67 6.75 21.16 -17.50
CA LEU A 67 7.68 20.54 -16.55
C LEU A 67 7.62 19.02 -16.68
N GLN A 68 8.79 18.39 -16.73
CA GLN A 68 8.95 16.95 -16.67
C GLN A 68 10.07 16.61 -15.69
N ILE A 69 9.75 15.84 -14.66
CA ILE A 69 10.66 15.38 -13.62
C ILE A 69 10.87 13.88 -13.85
N GLN A 70 11.97 13.52 -14.51
CA GLN A 70 12.29 12.14 -14.85
C GLN A 70 13.03 11.47 -13.69
N LEU A 71 12.42 10.44 -13.12
CA LEU A 71 12.99 9.58 -12.09
C LEU A 71 12.95 8.13 -12.58
N TYR A 72 13.98 7.72 -13.31
CA TYR A 72 14.05 6.38 -13.89
C TYR A 72 14.98 5.50 -13.07
N TYR A 73 14.62 4.23 -12.92
CA TYR A 73 15.33 3.29 -12.06
C TYR A 73 15.70 2.05 -12.88
N SER A 74 16.92 1.52 -12.73
CA SER A 74 17.22 0.19 -13.27
C SER A 74 16.34 -0.85 -12.58
N ALA A 75 15.83 -1.83 -13.32
CA ALA A 75 14.73 -2.66 -12.85
C ALA A 75 15.07 -3.47 -11.57
N GLY A 76 16.31 -3.93 -11.40
CA GLY A 76 16.75 -4.70 -10.23
C GLY A 76 17.31 -3.84 -9.12
N ASN A 77 18.54 -3.34 -9.28
CA ASN A 77 19.28 -2.58 -8.28
C ASN A 77 18.70 -1.19 -7.99
N LEU A 78 17.76 -0.72 -8.82
CA LEU A 78 17.13 0.60 -8.70
C LEU A 78 18.14 1.74 -8.81
N SER A 79 19.25 1.55 -9.54
CA SER A 79 20.17 2.65 -9.86
C SER A 79 19.37 3.77 -10.51
N THR A 80 19.57 5.03 -10.11
CA THR A 80 18.60 6.11 -10.40
C THR A 80 19.14 7.10 -11.42
N LEU A 81 18.34 7.45 -12.42
CA LEU A 81 18.48 8.64 -13.26
C LEU A 81 17.54 9.72 -12.72
N PHE A 82 18.06 10.92 -12.50
CA PHE A 82 17.27 12.08 -12.15
C PHE A 82 17.53 13.23 -13.14
N LYS A 83 16.50 13.68 -13.84
CA LYS A 83 16.57 14.83 -14.77
C LYS A 83 15.32 15.69 -14.66
N VAL A 84 15.48 17.01 -14.65
CA VAL A 84 14.38 17.96 -14.80
C VAL A 84 14.46 18.61 -16.17
N LYS A 85 13.34 18.60 -16.89
CA LYS A 85 13.18 19.26 -18.20
C LYS A 85 11.99 20.22 -18.12
N TYR A 86 12.06 21.30 -18.88
CA TYR A 86 10.96 22.25 -19.03
C TYR A 86 11.13 23.02 -20.34
N SER A 87 10.02 23.49 -20.92
CA SER A 87 10.03 24.31 -22.14
C SER A 87 10.31 25.79 -21.88
N ALA A 88 9.89 26.29 -20.71
CA ALA A 88 10.17 27.65 -20.24
C ALA A 88 10.16 27.70 -18.70
N ARG A 89 10.85 28.69 -18.13
CA ARG A 89 10.93 28.96 -16.69
C ARG A 89 10.73 30.46 -16.45
N VAL A 90 9.97 30.83 -15.42
CA VAL A 90 9.81 32.25 -15.04
C VAL A 90 11.17 32.85 -14.66
N THR A 91 11.34 34.13 -14.93
CA THR A 91 12.57 34.86 -14.55
C THR A 91 12.19 36.05 -13.67
N GLU A 92 13.00 36.33 -12.65
CA GLU A 92 12.78 37.44 -11.70
C GLU A 92 12.50 38.78 -12.40
N LYS A 93 13.07 38.99 -13.59
CA LYS A 93 12.95 40.21 -14.39
C LYS A 93 11.59 40.41 -15.05
N PHE A 94 10.76 39.38 -15.17
CA PHE A 94 9.48 39.45 -15.88
C PHE A 94 8.27 39.40 -14.93
N ASP A 95 8.37 38.70 -13.80
CA ASP A 95 7.16 38.30 -13.04
C ASP A 95 7.24 38.58 -11.53
N CYS A 96 8.36 39.11 -11.00
CA CYS A 96 8.59 39.40 -9.56
C CYS A 96 8.37 38.21 -8.59
N VAL A 97 8.33 36.98 -9.10
CA VAL A 97 8.14 35.75 -8.32
C VAL A 97 9.22 34.75 -8.73
N GLU A 98 9.81 34.07 -7.74
CA GLU A 98 10.80 33.01 -7.96
C GLU A 98 10.10 31.67 -8.28
N PRO A 99 10.64 30.86 -9.20
CA PRO A 99 10.17 29.51 -9.45
C PRO A 99 10.51 28.58 -8.28
N ASP A 100 9.68 27.56 -8.06
CA ASP A 100 9.93 26.57 -7.02
C ASP A 100 11.24 25.80 -7.27
N ASP A 101 11.95 25.43 -6.19
CA ASP A 101 13.13 24.56 -6.28
C ASP A 101 12.69 23.08 -6.41
N VAL A 102 12.25 22.73 -7.61
CA VAL A 102 11.80 21.38 -7.96
C VAL A 102 12.93 20.36 -7.77
N GLU A 103 14.17 20.72 -8.12
CA GLU A 103 15.31 19.82 -7.99
C GLU A 103 15.71 19.58 -6.54
N GLY A 104 15.75 20.64 -5.72
CA GLY A 104 16.05 20.55 -4.29
C GLY A 104 15.08 19.61 -3.58
N LYS A 105 13.77 19.79 -3.80
CA LYS A 105 12.71 18.96 -3.19
C LYS A 105 12.88 17.46 -3.49
N ILE A 106 13.20 17.08 -4.73
CA ILE A 106 13.45 15.67 -5.06
C ILE A 106 14.73 15.15 -4.37
N ARG A 107 15.79 15.96 -4.34
CA ARG A 107 17.06 15.60 -3.69
C ARG A 107 16.95 15.39 -2.18
N GLU A 108 15.91 15.88 -1.53
CA GLU A 108 15.63 15.61 -0.12
C GLU A 108 15.24 14.14 0.14
N ILE A 109 14.66 13.46 -0.85
CA ILE A 109 14.10 12.10 -0.69
C ILE A 109 14.79 11.00 -1.49
N ILE A 110 15.62 11.36 -2.48
CA ILE A 110 16.46 10.39 -3.21
C ILE A 110 17.88 10.36 -2.64
N PRO A 111 18.54 9.19 -2.58
CA PRO A 111 19.93 9.13 -2.15
C PRO A 111 20.86 9.78 -3.19
N ALA A 112 21.98 10.33 -2.72
CA ALA A 112 23.04 10.81 -3.60
C ALA A 112 23.62 9.69 -4.48
N GLY A 113 24.23 10.07 -5.61
CA GLY A 113 24.85 9.12 -6.55
C GLY A 113 23.95 8.72 -7.72
N PHE A 114 22.85 9.42 -7.96
CA PHE A 114 22.05 9.30 -9.18
C PHE A 114 22.82 9.83 -10.40
N SER A 115 22.51 9.27 -11.57
CA SER A 115 22.96 9.79 -12.86
C SER A 115 22.14 11.02 -13.26
N CYS A 116 22.77 11.98 -13.95
CA CYS A 116 22.10 13.17 -14.48
C CYS A 116 21.94 13.14 -16.01
N ASN A 117 22.39 12.07 -16.67
CA ASN A 117 22.28 11.88 -18.11
C ASN A 117 22.06 10.39 -18.46
N THR A 118 21.56 10.16 -19.67
CA THR A 118 21.14 8.85 -20.17
C THR A 118 22.33 7.93 -20.46
N ASP A 119 23.47 8.48 -20.85
CA ASP A 119 24.67 7.70 -21.22
C ASP A 119 25.30 7.06 -19.98
N ASP A 120 25.44 7.83 -18.90
CA ASP A 120 25.90 7.33 -17.60
C ASP A 120 24.93 6.29 -17.03
N PHE A 121 23.62 6.53 -17.17
CA PHE A 121 22.59 5.58 -16.71
C PHE A 121 22.62 4.27 -17.51
N THR A 122 22.81 4.35 -18.83
CA THR A 122 22.97 3.17 -19.69
C THR A 122 24.21 2.37 -19.29
N SER A 123 25.31 3.05 -18.96
CA SER A 123 26.53 2.42 -18.43
C SER A 123 26.33 1.74 -17.07
N LEU A 124 25.38 2.23 -16.24
CA LEU A 124 24.97 1.55 -15.01
C LEU A 124 24.09 0.34 -15.28
N LEU A 125 23.19 0.44 -16.27
CA LEU A 125 22.29 -0.64 -16.67
C LEU A 125 23.05 -1.86 -17.21
N GLU A 126 24.21 -1.67 -17.83
CA GLU A 126 25.09 -2.78 -18.24
C GLU A 126 25.63 -3.58 -17.04
N LYS A 127 25.78 -2.94 -15.87
CA LYS A 127 26.30 -3.57 -14.64
C LYS A 127 25.22 -4.30 -13.85
N GLU A 128 23.97 -4.21 -14.29
CA GLU A 128 22.79 -4.81 -13.66
C GLU A 128 22.88 -6.35 -13.57
N THR A 129 23.65 -6.99 -14.45
CA THR A 129 23.94 -8.44 -14.43
C THR A 129 24.57 -8.91 -13.11
N ASN A 130 25.28 -8.02 -12.40
CA ASN A 130 25.89 -8.28 -11.10
C ASN A 130 24.90 -8.21 -9.93
N PHE A 131 23.72 -7.63 -10.15
CA PHE A 131 22.69 -7.55 -9.12
C PHE A 131 22.13 -8.95 -8.80
N LYS A 132 21.95 -9.22 -7.51
CA LYS A 132 21.29 -10.42 -7.00
C LYS A 132 20.34 -10.04 -5.86
N PRO A 133 19.20 -10.75 -5.72
CA PRO A 133 18.27 -10.56 -4.61
C PRO A 133 18.97 -10.59 -3.24
N PHE A 134 18.55 -9.71 -2.34
CA PHE A 134 19.10 -9.65 -0.99
C PHE A 134 18.45 -10.67 -0.06
N GLY A 135 19.25 -11.19 0.87
CA GLY A 135 18.75 -12.00 1.97
C GLY A 135 18.50 -13.46 1.61
N THR A 136 17.53 -14.06 2.30
CA THR A 136 17.20 -15.49 2.17
C THR A 136 15.92 -15.69 1.37
N LEU A 137 15.98 -16.54 0.34
CA LEU A 137 14.81 -16.96 -0.43
C LEU A 137 13.79 -17.67 0.48
N LEU A 138 12.57 -17.17 0.52
CA LEU A 138 11.45 -17.76 1.26
C LEU A 138 10.51 -18.55 0.36
N HIS A 139 10.21 -18.02 -0.83
CA HIS A 139 9.20 -18.59 -1.72
C HIS A 139 9.52 -18.30 -3.19
N THR A 140 9.16 -19.21 -4.08
CA THR A 140 9.20 -19.04 -5.53
C THR A 140 7.83 -19.43 -6.07
N TYR A 141 7.28 -18.61 -6.97
CA TYR A 141 6.01 -18.86 -7.62
C TYR A 141 6.06 -18.45 -9.09
N HIS A 142 5.09 -18.94 -9.86
CA HIS A 142 4.98 -18.68 -11.29
C HIS A 142 3.64 -18.03 -11.60
N VAL A 143 3.64 -17.09 -12.53
CA VAL A 143 2.43 -16.50 -13.11
C VAL A 143 2.46 -16.77 -14.60
N HIS A 144 1.42 -17.44 -15.10
CA HIS A 144 1.30 -17.72 -16.52
C HIS A 144 0.87 -16.44 -17.25
N ASN A 145 1.71 -15.95 -18.16
CA ASN A 145 1.36 -14.86 -19.04
C ASN A 145 0.68 -15.43 -20.30
N VAL A 146 -0.61 -15.14 -20.46
CA VAL A 146 -1.41 -15.64 -21.59
C VAL A 146 -1.00 -14.98 -22.91
N GLU A 147 -0.55 -13.72 -22.88
CA GLU A 147 -0.17 -12.96 -24.08
C GLU A 147 1.19 -13.43 -24.64
N GLU A 148 2.14 -13.66 -23.75
CA GLU A 148 3.48 -14.16 -24.13
C GLU A 148 3.54 -15.68 -24.24
N GLY A 149 2.57 -16.39 -23.66
CA GLY A 149 2.54 -17.85 -23.63
C GLY A 149 3.64 -18.47 -22.76
N GLU A 150 4.24 -17.68 -21.87
CA GLU A 150 5.36 -18.08 -21.00
C GLU A 150 5.02 -17.90 -19.52
N ASP A 151 5.71 -18.65 -18.67
CA ASP A 151 5.58 -18.54 -17.22
C ASP A 151 6.62 -17.57 -16.67
N PHE A 152 6.17 -16.46 -16.12
CA PHE A 152 7.02 -15.55 -15.37
C PHE A 152 7.32 -16.11 -13.99
N THR A 153 8.58 -16.06 -13.59
CA THR A 153 9.04 -16.62 -12.32
C THR A 153 9.36 -15.53 -11.32
N TYR A 154 8.78 -15.61 -10.13
CA TYR A 154 8.96 -14.63 -9.06
C TYR A 154 9.54 -15.28 -7.81
N GLN A 155 10.27 -14.48 -7.04
CA GLN A 155 10.90 -14.90 -5.80
C GLN A 155 10.61 -13.91 -4.68
N ILE A 156 10.30 -14.42 -3.50
CA ILE A 156 10.14 -13.63 -2.28
C ILE A 156 11.33 -13.93 -1.37
N HIS A 157 12.04 -12.88 -0.95
CA HIS A 157 13.20 -12.98 -0.08
C HIS A 157 12.97 -12.21 1.22
N LYS A 158 13.57 -12.67 2.31
CA LYS A 158 13.69 -11.91 3.56
C LYS A 158 15.09 -11.36 3.70
N ALA A 159 15.22 -10.05 3.83
CA ALA A 159 16.46 -9.35 4.07
C ALA A 159 16.46 -8.62 5.42
N ASP A 160 17.64 -8.20 5.83
CA ASP A 160 17.89 -7.26 6.92
C ASP A 160 19.07 -6.36 6.54
N VAL A 161 19.32 -5.34 7.36
CA VAL A 161 20.35 -4.31 7.10
C VAL A 161 21.78 -4.82 7.19
N SER A 162 22.01 -6.05 7.67
CA SER A 162 23.32 -6.69 7.65
C SER A 162 23.69 -7.24 6.27
N CYS A 163 22.72 -7.40 5.37
CA CYS A 163 22.95 -7.81 3.98
C CYS A 163 23.81 -6.75 3.25
N PRO A 164 24.99 -7.10 2.71
CA PRO A 164 25.85 -6.14 2.00
C PRO A 164 25.11 -5.45 0.85
N GLY A 165 25.17 -4.12 0.80
CA GLY A 165 24.52 -3.30 -0.23
C GLY A 165 23.01 -3.10 -0.07
N PHE A 166 22.36 -3.79 0.87
CA PHE A 166 20.91 -3.69 1.07
C PHE A 166 20.49 -2.31 1.58
N ARG A 167 21.30 -1.67 2.43
CA ARG A 167 21.01 -0.33 2.96
C ARG A 167 20.93 0.72 1.85
N GLU A 168 21.86 0.68 0.90
CA GLU A 168 21.88 1.58 -0.26
C GLU A 168 20.73 1.30 -1.20
N TYR A 169 20.41 0.02 -1.42
CA TYR A 169 19.25 -0.40 -2.19
C TYR A 169 17.93 0.07 -1.55
N HIS A 170 17.74 -0.14 -0.25
CA HIS A 170 16.53 0.27 0.47
C HIS A 170 16.35 1.79 0.41
N LYS A 171 17.44 2.57 0.49
CA LYS A 171 17.37 4.03 0.33
C LYS A 171 16.83 4.46 -1.03
N ARG A 172 17.08 3.70 -2.10
CA ARG A 172 16.50 3.95 -3.44
C ARG A 172 15.05 3.47 -3.52
N LEU A 173 14.76 2.31 -2.94
CA LEU A 173 13.41 1.72 -2.94
C LEU A 173 12.40 2.52 -2.11
N GLN A 174 12.79 3.04 -0.95
CA GLN A 174 11.86 3.73 -0.04
C GLN A 174 11.30 5.03 -0.64
N THR A 175 11.98 5.65 -1.62
CA THR A 175 11.48 6.83 -2.33
C THR A 175 10.11 6.56 -2.95
N PHE A 176 9.86 5.33 -3.44
CA PHE A 176 8.56 4.97 -4.00
C PHE A 176 7.42 5.04 -2.98
N LEU A 177 7.69 4.91 -1.68
CA LEU A 177 6.64 5.05 -0.66
C LEU A 177 6.05 6.45 -0.63
N MET A 178 6.88 7.48 -0.88
CA MET A 178 6.45 8.89 -0.92
C MET A 178 5.42 9.15 -2.02
N TRP A 179 5.42 8.29 -3.05
CA TRP A 179 4.56 8.41 -4.22
C TRP A 179 3.27 7.59 -4.14
N PHE A 180 3.23 6.54 -3.30
CA PHE A 180 2.19 5.51 -3.34
C PHE A 180 1.60 5.16 -1.97
N ILE A 181 2.09 5.77 -0.89
CA ILE A 181 1.49 5.65 0.45
C ILE A 181 1.34 7.07 1.01
N GLU A 182 0.08 7.50 1.14
CA GLU A 182 -0.32 8.86 1.51
C GLU A 182 0.44 9.42 2.72
N THR A 183 0.58 8.64 3.78
CA THR A 183 1.22 9.06 5.05
C THR A 183 2.57 8.39 5.29
N ALA A 184 3.29 8.04 4.21
CA ALA A 184 4.62 7.44 4.31
C ALA A 184 5.61 8.29 5.11
N SER A 185 6.53 7.62 5.80
CA SER A 185 7.72 8.22 6.38
C SER A 185 8.88 7.23 6.28
N PHE A 186 10.11 7.72 6.10
CA PHE A 186 11.28 6.84 6.10
C PHE A 186 11.54 6.28 7.50
N ILE A 187 11.83 4.98 7.55
CA ILE A 187 12.09 4.28 8.80
C ILE A 187 13.54 4.44 9.25
N ASP A 188 13.77 4.30 10.55
CA ASP A 188 15.12 4.15 11.10
C ASP A 188 15.61 2.71 10.87
N VAL A 189 16.50 2.55 9.89
CA VAL A 189 17.10 1.28 9.52
C VAL A 189 18.20 0.82 10.50
N ASP A 190 18.56 1.61 11.51
CA ASP A 190 19.49 1.19 12.56
C ASP A 190 18.79 0.41 13.69
N ASP A 191 17.45 0.41 13.73
CA ASP A 191 16.67 -0.47 14.60
C ASP A 191 16.63 -1.90 14.05
N ASP A 192 17.18 -2.85 14.81
CA ASP A 192 17.32 -4.26 14.44
C ASP A 192 15.99 -5.06 14.44
N ARG A 193 14.87 -4.40 14.78
CA ARG A 193 13.53 -5.00 14.81
C ARG A 193 12.82 -4.96 13.46
N TRP A 194 13.39 -4.30 12.45
CA TRP A 194 12.84 -4.26 11.11
C TRP A 194 13.17 -5.51 10.31
N ASP A 195 12.13 -6.20 9.87
CA ASP A 195 12.20 -7.21 8.83
C ASP A 195 11.79 -6.62 7.48
N PHE A 196 12.50 -7.01 6.42
CA PHE A 196 12.24 -6.60 5.04
C PHE A 196 11.91 -7.83 4.19
N PHE A 197 10.79 -7.79 3.49
CA PHE A 197 10.39 -8.85 2.56
C PHE A 197 10.31 -8.29 1.16
N LEU A 198 11.11 -8.82 0.24
CA LEU A 198 11.32 -8.29 -1.11
C LEU A 198 10.76 -9.27 -2.14
N ILE A 199 10.10 -8.76 -3.19
CA ILE A 199 9.70 -9.56 -4.34
C ILE A 199 10.57 -9.19 -5.54
N PHE A 200 11.08 -10.22 -6.22
CA PHE A 200 11.81 -10.06 -7.48
C PHE A 200 11.20 -10.94 -8.57
N GLU A 201 11.08 -10.41 -9.78
CA GLU A 201 10.82 -11.16 -11.00
C GLU A 201 12.16 -11.59 -11.62
N LYS A 202 12.24 -12.83 -12.07
CA LYS A 202 13.35 -13.30 -12.91
C LYS A 202 13.05 -13.03 -14.37
N TYR A 203 13.98 -12.39 -15.07
CA TYR A 203 13.91 -12.20 -16.51
C TYR A 203 15.26 -12.51 -17.15
N ASN A 204 15.27 -12.84 -18.45
CA ASN A 204 16.50 -13.12 -19.18
C ASN A 204 16.89 -11.92 -20.05
N LYS A 205 18.18 -11.60 -20.07
CA LYS A 205 18.78 -10.60 -20.94
C LYS A 205 20.13 -11.11 -21.41
N ASP A 206 20.34 -11.18 -22.72
CA ASP A 206 21.59 -11.63 -23.34
C ASP A 206 22.09 -13.02 -22.86
N GLY A 207 21.16 -13.93 -22.55
CA GLY A 207 21.47 -15.27 -22.05
C GLY A 207 21.75 -15.37 -20.55
N GLU A 208 21.75 -14.23 -19.84
CA GLU A 208 21.90 -14.16 -18.39
C GLU A 208 20.55 -14.00 -17.70
N THR A 209 20.41 -14.59 -16.50
CA THR A 209 19.23 -14.40 -15.65
C THR A 209 19.44 -13.22 -14.70
N LEU A 210 18.59 -12.20 -14.86
CA LEU A 210 18.54 -10.99 -14.05
C LEU A 210 17.30 -10.99 -13.16
N PHE A 211 17.23 -10.00 -12.28
CA PHE A 211 16.16 -9.85 -11.29
C PHE A 211 15.62 -8.43 -11.32
N ALA A 212 14.32 -8.27 -11.50
CA ALA A 212 13.63 -6.98 -11.42
C ALA A 212 12.89 -6.87 -10.09
N THR A 213 12.98 -5.73 -9.43
CA THR A 213 12.25 -5.42 -8.20
C THR A 213 10.77 -5.26 -8.52
N VAL A 214 9.93 -6.05 -7.85
CA VAL A 214 8.46 -6.03 -8.02
C VAL A 214 7.79 -5.26 -6.89
N GLY A 215 8.33 -5.34 -5.67
CA GLY A 215 7.75 -4.70 -4.51
C GLY A 215 8.38 -5.18 -3.22
N TYR A 216 7.90 -4.64 -2.10
CA TYR A 216 8.37 -5.05 -0.77
C TYR A 216 7.37 -4.78 0.35
N MET A 217 7.71 -5.31 1.52
CA MET A 217 7.01 -5.06 2.79
C MET A 217 8.02 -4.87 3.91
N THR A 218 7.79 -3.86 4.76
CA THR A 218 8.50 -3.67 6.03
C THR A 218 7.62 -4.12 7.19
N VAL A 219 8.21 -4.83 8.15
CA VAL A 219 7.51 -5.34 9.32
C VAL A 219 8.32 -5.05 10.58
N TYR A 220 7.72 -4.35 11.53
CA TYR A 220 8.36 -4.05 12.81
C TYR A 220 8.03 -5.11 13.85
N ASN A 221 9.04 -5.73 14.45
CA ASN A 221 8.87 -6.73 15.49
C ASN A 221 8.65 -6.10 16.87
N TYR A 222 7.40 -5.74 17.19
CA TYR A 222 7.08 -5.20 18.52
C TYR A 222 7.30 -6.24 19.61
N TYR A 223 8.08 -5.86 20.63
CA TYR A 223 8.21 -6.66 21.84
C TYR A 223 6.87 -6.70 22.60
N VAL A 224 6.48 -7.90 23.00
CA VAL A 224 5.33 -8.15 23.86
C VAL A 224 5.80 -8.88 25.10
N TYR A 225 5.72 -8.22 26.24
CA TYR A 225 6.12 -8.77 27.53
C TYR A 225 5.43 -10.14 27.81
N PRO A 226 6.14 -11.12 28.40
CA PRO A 226 7.54 -11.06 28.85
C PRO A 226 8.59 -11.52 27.84
N ASP A 227 8.21 -12.19 26.75
CA ASP A 227 9.17 -12.93 25.92
C ASP A 227 8.71 -13.14 24.46
N LYS A 228 7.68 -12.41 24.03
CA LYS A 228 7.04 -12.60 22.73
C LYS A 228 7.22 -11.40 21.82
N THR A 229 6.84 -11.57 20.56
CA THR A 229 6.78 -10.50 19.57
C THR A 229 5.42 -10.45 18.89
N ARG A 230 5.07 -9.26 18.40
CA ARG A 230 3.92 -9.00 17.53
C ARG A 230 4.43 -8.24 16.30
N PRO A 231 4.76 -8.95 15.21
CA PRO A 231 5.12 -8.31 13.95
C PRO A 231 3.99 -7.40 13.48
N ARG A 232 4.32 -6.15 13.15
CA ARG A 232 3.38 -5.16 12.63
C ARG A 232 3.84 -4.73 11.25
N VAL A 233 3.06 -5.10 10.23
CA VAL A 233 3.24 -4.62 8.86
C VAL A 233 3.12 -3.11 8.89
N SER A 234 4.17 -2.41 8.45
CA SER A 234 4.22 -0.95 8.46
C SER A 234 4.00 -0.43 7.04
N GLN A 235 4.88 -0.78 6.10
CA GLN A 235 4.78 -0.36 4.71
C GLN A 235 4.67 -1.58 3.80
N MET A 236 3.80 -1.52 2.80
CA MET A 236 3.67 -2.55 1.78
C MET A 236 3.44 -1.88 0.44
N LEU A 237 4.27 -2.20 -0.55
CA LEU A 237 4.16 -1.65 -1.89
C LEU A 237 4.45 -2.75 -2.92
N ILE A 238 3.54 -2.89 -3.88
CA ILE A 238 3.82 -3.51 -5.17
C ILE A 238 3.95 -2.37 -6.17
N LEU A 239 5.07 -2.32 -6.91
CA LEU A 239 5.30 -1.24 -7.86
C LEU A 239 4.22 -1.27 -8.96
N PRO A 240 3.75 -0.11 -9.44
CA PRO A 240 2.57 -0.02 -10.30
C PRO A 240 2.53 -0.97 -11.50
N PRO A 241 3.63 -1.21 -12.24
CA PRO A 241 3.63 -2.13 -13.38
C PRO A 241 3.29 -3.59 -13.04
N PHE A 242 3.29 -3.96 -11.76
CA PHE A 242 3.04 -5.33 -11.30
C PHE A 242 1.77 -5.44 -10.43
N GLN A 243 0.97 -4.38 -10.34
CA GLN A 243 -0.25 -4.41 -9.53
C GLN A 243 -1.37 -5.18 -10.23
N GLY A 244 -2.30 -5.75 -9.44
CA GLY A 244 -3.43 -6.51 -9.98
C GLY A 244 -3.13 -7.96 -10.35
N GLU A 245 -1.87 -8.39 -10.32
CA GLU A 245 -1.42 -9.73 -10.76
C GLU A 245 -1.23 -10.73 -9.61
N GLY A 246 -1.67 -10.38 -8.40
CA GLY A 246 -1.65 -11.28 -7.24
C GLY A 246 -0.35 -11.31 -6.42
N HIS A 247 0.70 -10.56 -6.81
CA HIS A 247 1.96 -10.51 -6.06
C HIS A 247 1.81 -10.05 -4.61
N GLY A 248 0.91 -9.09 -4.34
CA GLY A 248 0.61 -8.67 -2.96
C GLY A 248 0.05 -9.82 -2.11
N ALA A 249 -0.76 -10.70 -2.70
CA ALA A 249 -1.32 -11.85 -1.99
C ALA A 249 -0.22 -12.89 -1.68
N GLN A 250 0.64 -13.17 -2.67
CA GLN A 250 1.81 -14.04 -2.50
C GLN A 250 2.75 -13.51 -1.41
N LEU A 251 3.01 -12.20 -1.39
CA LEU A 251 3.85 -11.56 -0.38
C LEU A 251 3.29 -11.71 1.02
N LEU A 252 2.03 -11.32 1.23
CA LEU A 252 1.41 -11.39 2.55
C LEU A 252 1.28 -12.85 3.03
N GLU A 253 0.96 -13.79 2.14
CA GLU A 253 0.91 -15.22 2.45
C GLU A 253 2.29 -15.74 2.88
N ALA A 254 3.35 -15.43 2.13
CA ALA A 254 4.72 -15.82 2.46
C ALA A 254 5.19 -15.23 3.81
N VAL A 255 4.84 -13.98 4.10
CA VAL A 255 5.12 -13.32 5.40
C VAL A 255 4.41 -14.05 6.54
N HIS A 256 3.14 -14.41 6.37
CA HIS A 256 2.41 -15.23 7.34
C HIS A 256 3.13 -16.58 7.54
N MET A 257 3.45 -17.31 6.48
CA MET A 257 4.13 -18.60 6.57
C MET A 257 5.49 -18.50 7.27
N PHE A 258 6.26 -17.44 7.01
CA PHE A 258 7.52 -17.17 7.70
C PHE A 258 7.33 -17.06 9.22
N TYR A 259 6.46 -16.17 9.68
CA TYR A 259 6.24 -15.96 11.10
C TYR A 259 5.52 -17.11 11.81
N CYS A 260 4.78 -17.96 11.09
CA CYS A 260 4.17 -19.17 11.64
C CYS A 260 5.21 -20.12 12.24
N ASN A 261 6.39 -20.18 11.63
CA ASN A 261 7.50 -21.01 12.08
C ASN A 261 8.22 -20.45 13.31
N LEU A 262 7.87 -19.24 13.78
CA LEU A 262 8.47 -18.59 14.93
C LEU A 262 7.57 -18.67 16.17
N HIS A 263 8.01 -19.44 17.18
CA HIS A 263 7.24 -19.70 18.39
C HIS A 263 7.00 -18.45 19.26
N LYS A 264 7.91 -17.47 19.22
CA LYS A 264 7.78 -16.19 19.97
C LYS A 264 6.72 -15.25 19.40
N VAL A 265 6.30 -15.44 18.15
CA VAL A 265 5.31 -14.59 17.51
C VAL A 265 3.90 -14.93 18.01
N GLN A 266 3.20 -13.92 18.55
CA GLN A 266 1.81 -14.05 18.97
C GLN A 266 0.84 -14.03 17.78
N ASP A 267 0.87 -12.93 17.05
CA ASP A 267 0.01 -12.65 15.91
C ASP A 267 0.60 -11.50 15.08
N ILE A 268 0.12 -11.34 13.85
CA ILE A 268 0.53 -10.27 12.93
C ILE A 268 -0.54 -9.17 12.91
N THR A 269 -0.08 -7.93 12.96
CA THR A 269 -0.92 -6.72 12.86
C THR A 269 -0.45 -5.81 11.73
N ALA A 270 -1.18 -4.72 11.50
CA ALA A 270 -0.77 -3.65 10.61
C ALA A 270 -0.82 -2.31 11.39
N GLU A 271 0.02 -1.36 10.99
CA GLU A 271 0.15 -0.05 11.62
C GLU A 271 -1.09 0.82 11.41
N ASP A 272 -1.32 1.25 10.17
CA ASP A 272 -2.51 1.98 9.75
C ASP A 272 -2.97 1.44 8.38
N PRO A 273 -3.73 0.33 8.36
CA PRO A 273 -4.01 -0.39 7.12
C PRO A 273 -4.99 0.38 6.23
N SER A 274 -4.55 0.75 5.03
CA SER A 274 -5.42 1.29 3.97
C SER A 274 -6.53 0.30 3.59
N GLU A 275 -7.61 0.79 2.99
CA GLU A 275 -8.70 -0.08 2.53
C GLU A 275 -8.20 -1.18 1.57
N ASN A 276 -7.28 -0.85 0.67
CA ASN A 276 -6.70 -1.80 -0.27
C ASN A 276 -5.93 -2.91 0.46
N TYR A 277 -5.17 -2.57 1.50
CA TYR A 277 -4.51 -3.56 2.33
C TYR A 277 -5.51 -4.42 3.12
N VAL A 278 -6.60 -3.83 3.64
CA VAL A 278 -7.65 -4.59 4.33
C VAL A 278 -8.31 -5.61 3.39
N LYS A 279 -8.65 -5.21 2.16
CA LYS A 279 -9.23 -6.08 1.11
C LYS A 279 -8.29 -7.24 0.77
N LEU A 280 -7.01 -6.92 0.56
CA LEU A 280 -5.97 -7.92 0.28
C LEU A 280 -5.79 -8.90 1.45
N ARG A 281 -5.66 -8.38 2.66
CA ARG A 281 -5.51 -9.17 3.89
C ARG A 281 -6.68 -10.12 4.06
N ASP A 282 -7.90 -9.62 3.96
CA ASP A 282 -9.08 -10.46 4.15
C ASP A 282 -9.12 -11.61 3.13
N TYR A 283 -8.77 -11.36 1.87
CA TYR A 283 -8.64 -12.43 0.86
C TYR A 283 -7.61 -13.48 1.27
N VAL A 284 -6.37 -13.07 1.61
CA VAL A 284 -5.29 -13.99 2.00
C VAL A 284 -5.66 -14.79 3.26
N LEU A 285 -6.20 -14.12 4.28
CA LEU A 285 -6.53 -14.78 5.55
C LEU A 285 -7.71 -15.73 5.41
N VAL A 286 -8.71 -15.42 4.56
CA VAL A 286 -9.79 -16.36 4.25
C VAL A 286 -9.25 -17.56 3.46
N LYS A 287 -8.37 -17.33 2.46
CA LYS A 287 -7.70 -18.40 1.70
C LYS A 287 -6.99 -19.39 2.63
N LEU A 288 -6.27 -18.88 3.63
CA LEU A 288 -5.57 -19.70 4.64
C LEU A 288 -6.53 -20.44 5.58
N CYS A 289 -7.58 -19.77 6.06
CA CYS A 289 -8.45 -20.33 7.10
C CYS A 289 -9.59 -21.22 6.58
N GLN A 290 -9.97 -21.15 5.30
CA GLN A 290 -11.16 -21.84 4.78
C GLN A 290 -11.09 -23.39 4.91
N THR A 291 -9.89 -23.94 5.08
CA THR A 291 -9.65 -25.38 5.26
C THR A 291 -9.55 -25.80 6.73
N LEU A 292 -9.60 -24.86 7.67
CA LEU A 292 -9.47 -25.15 9.10
C LEU A 292 -10.73 -25.79 9.69
N PRO A 293 -10.61 -26.83 10.53
CA PRO A 293 -11.74 -27.49 11.18
C PRO A 293 -12.67 -26.57 11.98
N SER A 294 -12.16 -25.51 12.60
CA SER A 294 -13.00 -24.54 13.33
C SER A 294 -13.84 -23.65 12.41
N PHE A 295 -13.48 -23.52 11.13
CA PHE A 295 -14.18 -22.73 10.11
C PHE A 295 -15.00 -23.59 9.12
N SER A 296 -15.26 -24.85 9.47
CA SER A 296 -16.07 -25.78 8.69
C SER A 296 -17.52 -25.29 8.49
N THR A 297 -18.15 -25.75 7.41
CA THR A 297 -19.50 -25.33 6.99
C THR A 297 -20.58 -25.61 8.03
N ASP A 298 -20.40 -26.62 8.90
CA ASP A 298 -21.30 -26.93 10.01
C ASP A 298 -21.09 -26.02 11.23
N LYS A 299 -19.88 -25.49 11.44
CA LYS A 299 -19.57 -24.58 12.55
C LYS A 299 -19.88 -23.13 12.25
N LEU A 300 -19.72 -22.69 10.99
CA LEU A 300 -19.99 -21.30 10.59
C LEU A 300 -21.40 -20.84 11.00
N PRO A 301 -22.50 -21.60 10.80
CA PRO A 301 -23.84 -21.23 11.23
C PRO A 301 -24.01 -20.97 12.74
N LEU A 302 -23.15 -21.57 13.58
CA LEU A 302 -23.25 -21.54 15.04
C LEU A 302 -22.74 -20.23 15.67
N GLY A 303 -22.14 -19.35 14.89
CA GLY A 303 -21.57 -18.10 15.39
C GLY A 303 -20.04 -18.13 15.48
N PHE A 304 -19.44 -16.95 15.67
CA PHE A 304 -18.00 -16.84 15.91
C PHE A 304 -17.60 -17.45 17.27
N SER A 305 -16.64 -18.37 17.27
CA SER A 305 -16.16 -19.06 18.48
C SER A 305 -14.72 -18.66 18.85
N ASP A 306 -14.34 -18.88 20.11
CA ASP A 306 -12.94 -18.72 20.54
C ASP A 306 -12.01 -19.79 19.93
N ASP A 307 -12.56 -20.94 19.53
CA ASP A 307 -11.81 -21.99 18.80
C ASP A 307 -11.35 -21.47 17.43
N MET A 308 -12.22 -20.76 16.69
CA MET A 308 -11.86 -20.11 15.42
C MET A 308 -10.70 -19.13 15.60
N ALA A 309 -10.76 -18.28 16.63
CA ALA A 309 -9.70 -17.32 16.92
C ALA A 309 -8.39 -18.01 17.35
N THR A 310 -8.50 -19.07 18.14
CA THR A 310 -7.35 -19.83 18.67
C THR A 310 -6.64 -20.59 17.56
N GLU A 311 -7.39 -21.34 16.74
CA GLU A 311 -6.82 -22.11 15.63
C GLU A 311 -6.20 -21.20 14.57
N ALA A 312 -6.87 -20.11 14.19
CA ALA A 312 -6.31 -19.13 13.24
C ALA A 312 -5.02 -18.48 13.77
N ARG A 313 -4.94 -18.18 15.06
CA ARG A 313 -3.72 -17.64 15.70
C ARG A 313 -2.60 -18.67 15.73
N GLU A 314 -2.90 -19.92 16.11
CA GLU A 314 -1.90 -20.97 16.27
C GLU A 314 -1.35 -21.46 14.94
N LYS A 315 -2.21 -21.61 13.93
CA LYS A 315 -1.83 -22.09 12.61
C LYS A 315 -1.21 -20.99 11.74
N PHE A 316 -1.74 -19.77 11.81
CA PHE A 316 -1.44 -18.72 10.84
C PHE A 316 -1.04 -17.37 11.45
N LYS A 317 -0.86 -17.28 12.78
CA LYS A 317 -0.55 -16.02 13.49
C LYS A 317 -1.58 -14.92 13.22
N ILE A 318 -2.84 -15.29 13.00
CA ILE A 318 -3.94 -14.36 12.74
C ILE A 318 -4.51 -13.85 14.07
N ASN A 319 -4.59 -12.53 14.26
CA ASN A 319 -5.18 -11.97 15.48
C ASN A 319 -6.71 -12.14 15.52
N LYS A 320 -7.30 -12.07 16.72
CA LYS A 320 -8.74 -12.30 16.95
C LYS A 320 -9.65 -11.38 16.14
N LYS A 321 -9.27 -10.11 15.90
CA LYS A 321 -10.08 -9.19 15.08
C LYS A 321 -10.10 -9.62 13.61
N HIS A 322 -8.96 -10.07 13.09
CA HIS A 322 -8.86 -10.58 11.73
C HIS A 322 -9.60 -11.92 11.58
N ALA A 323 -9.44 -12.85 12.53
CA ALA A 323 -10.19 -14.12 12.55
C ALA A 323 -11.72 -13.90 12.57
N ARG A 324 -12.19 -12.85 13.25
CA ARG A 324 -13.60 -12.45 13.24
C ARG A 324 -14.08 -12.04 11.84
N ARG A 325 -13.28 -11.29 11.07
CA ARG A 325 -13.62 -10.93 9.68
C ARG A 325 -13.62 -12.14 8.76
N VAL A 326 -12.62 -13.01 8.90
CA VAL A 326 -12.55 -14.29 8.18
C VAL A 326 -13.83 -15.11 8.42
N TYR A 327 -14.28 -15.22 9.67
CA TYR A 327 -15.54 -15.85 10.01
C TYR A 327 -16.72 -15.22 9.29
N GLU A 328 -16.85 -13.88 9.29
CA GLU A 328 -17.98 -13.20 8.65
C GLU A 328 -18.01 -13.45 7.13
N ILE A 329 -16.85 -13.44 6.47
CA ILE A 329 -16.74 -13.72 5.03
C ILE A 329 -17.13 -15.17 4.72
N LEU A 330 -16.58 -16.13 5.47
CA LEU A 330 -16.91 -17.55 5.27
C LEU A 330 -18.36 -17.85 5.64
N ARG A 331 -18.89 -17.21 6.68
CA ARG A 331 -20.29 -17.30 7.07
C ARG A 331 -21.19 -16.76 5.97
N LEU A 332 -20.85 -15.63 5.36
CA LEU A 332 -21.59 -15.10 4.21
C LEU A 332 -21.61 -16.09 3.05
N ARG A 333 -20.47 -16.72 2.73
CA ARG A 333 -20.34 -17.71 1.66
C ARG A 333 -21.29 -18.90 1.82
N VAL A 334 -21.55 -19.33 3.05
CA VAL A 334 -22.45 -20.47 3.35
C VAL A 334 -23.87 -20.04 3.69
N THR A 335 -24.18 -18.75 3.70
CA THR A 335 -25.51 -18.22 4.02
C THR A 335 -26.31 -18.01 2.74
N ASP A 336 -27.48 -18.64 2.65
CA ASP A 336 -28.45 -18.34 1.61
C ASP A 336 -29.08 -16.97 1.89
N MET A 337 -28.65 -15.97 1.13
CA MET A 337 -29.11 -14.58 1.27
C MET A 337 -30.51 -14.35 0.69
N SER A 338 -31.12 -15.35 0.03
CA SER A 338 -32.52 -15.29 -0.42
C SER A 338 -33.52 -15.69 0.69
N ASP A 339 -33.05 -16.41 1.71
CA ASP A 339 -33.80 -16.73 2.92
C ASP A 339 -33.80 -15.53 3.88
N GLU A 340 -34.96 -14.90 4.08
CA GLU A 340 -35.11 -13.69 4.90
C GLU A 340 -34.63 -13.89 6.35
N THR A 341 -34.81 -15.08 6.92
CA THR A 341 -34.42 -15.36 8.31
C THR A 341 -32.92 -15.44 8.42
N LYS A 342 -32.28 -16.21 7.53
CA LYS A 342 -30.82 -16.36 7.51
C LYS A 342 -30.11 -15.05 7.17
N ALA A 343 -30.62 -14.32 6.18
CA ALA A 343 -30.09 -13.01 5.80
C ALA A 343 -30.21 -12.00 6.95
N ARG A 344 -31.33 -12.01 7.69
CA ARG A 344 -31.54 -11.17 8.86
C ARG A 344 -30.56 -11.52 9.98
N ASP A 345 -30.38 -12.79 10.31
CA ASP A 345 -29.49 -13.23 11.38
C ASP A 345 -28.03 -12.84 11.10
N TYR A 346 -27.56 -13.08 9.87
CA TYR A 346 -26.24 -12.64 9.42
C TYR A 346 -26.08 -11.12 9.53
N ARG A 347 -27.03 -10.35 8.99
CA ARG A 347 -27.00 -8.88 9.02
C ARG A 347 -26.94 -8.35 10.45
N LEU A 348 -27.75 -8.88 11.35
CA LEU A 348 -27.78 -8.45 12.75
C LEU A 348 -26.46 -8.75 13.46
N GLU A 349 -25.84 -9.90 13.19
CA GLU A 349 -24.54 -10.23 13.77
C GLU A 349 -23.44 -9.27 13.31
N VAL A 350 -23.33 -9.00 12.00
CA VAL A 350 -22.32 -8.08 11.46
C VAL A 350 -22.55 -6.66 11.96
N LYS A 351 -23.80 -6.16 11.93
CA LYS A 351 -24.13 -4.83 12.46
C LYS A 351 -23.82 -4.69 13.94
N LYS A 352 -24.03 -5.74 14.74
CA LYS A 352 -23.66 -5.73 16.17
C LYS A 352 -22.16 -5.52 16.37
N ARG A 353 -21.30 -6.10 15.51
CA ARG A 353 -19.85 -5.83 15.52
C ARG A 353 -19.55 -4.40 15.09
N LEU A 354 -20.10 -3.96 13.96
CA LEU A 354 -19.86 -2.61 13.41
C LEU A 354 -20.28 -1.50 14.37
N PHE A 355 -21.37 -1.70 15.13
CA PHE A 355 -21.86 -0.74 16.11
C PHE A 355 -21.13 -0.79 17.47
N ALA A 356 -20.31 -1.82 17.72
CA ALA A 356 -19.64 -2.00 19.02
C ALA A 356 -18.72 -0.82 19.41
N PRO A 357 -17.91 -0.23 18.49
CA PRO A 357 -17.13 0.97 18.79
C PRO A 357 -18.00 2.17 19.16
N THR A 358 -19.06 2.45 18.40
CA THR A 358 -20.02 3.54 18.70
C THR A 358 -20.61 3.40 20.10
N LYS A 359 -21.03 2.19 20.47
CA LYS A 359 -21.54 1.90 21.81
C LYS A 359 -20.50 2.09 22.91
N LYS A 360 -19.22 1.78 22.63
CA LYS A 360 -18.11 2.01 23.57
C LYS A 360 -17.86 3.51 23.75
N ASN A 361 -17.78 4.26 22.65
CA ASN A 361 -17.59 5.71 22.66
C ASN A 361 -18.74 6.40 23.40
N GLN A 362 -20.00 6.01 23.15
CA GLN A 362 -21.16 6.54 23.88
C GLN A 362 -21.06 6.30 25.40
N ARG A 363 -20.56 5.13 25.83
CA ARG A 363 -20.34 4.84 27.26
C ARG A 363 -19.21 5.68 27.87
N GLU A 364 -18.12 5.88 27.13
CA GLU A 364 -17.01 6.73 27.56
C GLU A 364 -17.44 8.19 27.65
N MET A 365 -18.18 8.69 26.64
CA MET A 365 -18.80 10.00 26.66
C MET A 365 -19.76 10.16 27.83
N THR A 366 -20.62 9.18 28.12
CA THR A 366 -21.53 9.23 29.28
C THR A 366 -20.77 9.32 30.60
N LYS A 367 -19.57 8.71 30.70
CA LYS A 367 -18.69 8.85 31.87
C LYS A 367 -18.06 10.24 31.92
N MET A 368 -17.58 10.77 30.80
CA MET A 368 -17.02 12.12 30.72
C MET A 368 -18.05 13.20 31.06
N MET A 369 -19.29 13.06 30.57
CA MET A 369 -20.39 13.97 30.88
C MET A 369 -20.72 14.05 32.38
N LYS A 370 -20.41 13.02 33.18
CA LYS A 370 -20.56 13.07 34.65
C LYS A 370 -19.47 13.89 35.35
N CYS A 371 -18.41 14.25 34.63
CA CYS A 371 -17.24 14.95 35.14
C CYS A 371 -17.02 16.34 34.51
N LEU A 372 -17.80 16.71 33.48
CA LEU A 372 -17.71 17.97 32.75
C LEU A 372 -18.70 19.01 33.27
N ARG A 373 -18.40 20.30 33.06
CA ARG A 373 -19.27 21.41 33.45
C ARG A 373 -20.45 21.56 32.46
N PRO A 374 -21.62 22.09 32.89
CA PRO A 374 -22.80 22.22 32.03
C PRO A 374 -22.58 22.99 30.71
N GLU A 375 -21.65 23.94 30.70
CA GLU A 375 -21.29 24.76 29.53
C GLU A 375 -20.51 23.95 28.47
N GLU A 376 -19.73 22.94 28.88
CA GLU A 376 -18.98 22.04 28.00
C GLU A 376 -19.87 20.92 27.43
N LEU A 377 -21.08 20.73 27.99
CA LEU A 377 -22.00 19.66 27.61
C LEU A 377 -22.84 19.98 26.38
N ALA A 378 -23.19 21.27 26.19
CA ALA A 378 -24.11 21.72 25.14
C ALA A 378 -23.55 21.59 23.72
N SER A 379 -22.22 21.67 23.54
CA SER A 379 -21.56 21.48 22.24
C SER A 379 -21.52 20.02 21.78
N HIS A 380 -21.69 19.05 22.70
CA HIS A 380 -21.56 17.61 22.42
C HIS A 380 -22.90 16.89 22.21
N ILE A 381 -24.03 17.46 22.64
CA ILE A 381 -25.36 16.83 22.52
C ILE A 381 -25.84 16.73 21.05
N SER A 382 -25.30 17.57 20.14
CA SER A 382 -25.67 17.51 18.71
C SER A 382 -25.17 16.26 17.98
N GLN A 383 -24.26 15.47 18.57
CA GLN A 383 -23.70 14.24 17.97
C GLN A 383 -24.55 12.97 18.19
N MET A 384 -25.75 13.10 18.77
CA MET A 384 -26.57 11.95 19.21
C MET A 384 -27.84 11.72 18.37
N ASP A 385 -27.86 12.12 17.10
CA ASP A 385 -28.96 11.73 16.22
C ASP A 385 -28.92 10.21 15.97
N THR A 386 -29.87 9.51 16.58
CA THR A 386 -29.98 8.05 16.48
C THR A 386 -30.37 7.61 15.08
N ALA A 387 -31.08 8.46 14.32
CA ALA A 387 -31.47 8.16 12.94
C ALA A 387 -30.25 8.19 12.02
N LEU A 388 -29.43 9.25 12.11
CA LEU A 388 -28.17 9.36 11.37
C LEU A 388 -27.22 8.19 11.67
N GLN A 389 -27.08 7.81 12.95
CA GLN A 389 -26.27 6.66 13.34
C GLN A 389 -26.76 5.33 12.74
N GLN A 390 -28.08 5.15 12.58
CA GLN A 390 -28.65 3.97 11.95
C GLN A 390 -28.39 3.94 10.43
N GLU A 391 -28.48 5.10 9.78
CA GLU A 391 -28.19 5.26 8.36
C GLU A 391 -26.70 4.99 8.06
N GLU A 392 -25.78 5.59 8.83
CA GLU A 392 -24.34 5.33 8.72
C GLU A 392 -23.98 3.86 8.94
N LEU A 393 -24.63 3.20 9.91
CA LEU A 393 -24.43 1.78 10.18
C LEU A 393 -24.96 0.89 9.04
N GLU A 394 -26.07 1.26 8.41
CA GLU A 394 -26.56 0.56 7.22
C GLU A 394 -25.61 0.76 6.03
N LYS A 395 -25.17 2.00 5.77
CA LYS A 395 -24.19 2.30 4.72
C LYS A 395 -22.91 1.47 4.89
N SER A 396 -22.31 1.52 6.09
CA SER A 396 -21.11 0.75 6.44
C SER A 396 -21.31 -0.76 6.28
N TYR A 397 -22.50 -1.27 6.61
CA TYR A 397 -22.83 -2.68 6.42
C TYR A 397 -22.90 -3.06 4.95
N GLN A 398 -23.52 -2.24 4.09
CA GLN A 398 -23.64 -2.52 2.67
C GLN A 398 -22.29 -2.46 1.94
N GLU A 399 -21.45 -1.48 2.28
CA GLU A 399 -20.09 -1.36 1.75
C GLU A 399 -19.25 -2.60 2.12
N LEU A 400 -19.26 -2.99 3.40
CA LEU A 400 -18.57 -4.19 3.87
C LEU A 400 -19.12 -5.48 3.21
N LEU A 401 -20.43 -5.57 3.02
CA LEU A 401 -21.05 -6.73 2.36
C LEU A 401 -20.59 -6.85 0.90
N ALA A 402 -20.47 -5.72 0.18
CA ALA A 402 -19.95 -5.69 -1.18
C ALA A 402 -18.48 -6.13 -1.21
N GLU A 403 -17.66 -5.70 -0.25
CA GLU A 403 -16.26 -6.16 -0.13
C GLU A 403 -16.17 -7.67 0.13
N TYR A 404 -16.96 -8.19 1.07
CA TYR A 404 -16.96 -9.62 1.37
C TYR A 404 -17.39 -10.47 0.16
N ARG A 405 -18.37 -10.01 -0.63
CA ARG A 405 -18.75 -10.67 -1.89
C ARG A 405 -17.61 -10.73 -2.88
N ARG A 406 -16.87 -9.63 -3.07
CA ARG A 406 -15.68 -9.60 -3.94
C ARG A 406 -14.61 -10.59 -3.49
N VAL A 407 -14.39 -10.74 -2.17
CA VAL A 407 -13.47 -11.76 -1.64
C VAL A 407 -13.93 -13.17 -1.99
N ILE A 408 -15.23 -13.47 -1.83
CA ILE A 408 -15.81 -14.77 -2.16
C ILE A 408 -15.70 -15.07 -3.66
N GLU A 409 -16.01 -14.09 -4.51
CA GLU A 409 -15.89 -14.21 -5.98
C GLU A 409 -14.44 -14.52 -6.40
N ARG A 410 -13.47 -13.79 -5.84
CA ARG A 410 -12.04 -14.06 -6.09
C ARG A 410 -11.61 -15.45 -5.64
N LEU A 411 -12.07 -15.92 -4.49
CA LEU A 411 -11.76 -17.27 -4.00
C LEU A 411 -12.37 -18.38 -4.86
N ALA A 412 -13.44 -18.10 -5.61
CA ALA A 412 -14.05 -19.06 -6.54
C ALA A 412 -13.30 -19.15 -7.88
N GLN A 413 -12.50 -18.14 -8.21
CA GLN A 413 -11.66 -18.08 -9.42
C GLN A 413 -10.24 -18.61 -9.20
N ALA A 414 -9.82 -18.75 -7.94
CA ALA A 414 -8.46 -19.07 -7.51
C ALA A 414 -8.15 -20.56 -7.42
#